data_AF-A0A353J996-F1
#
_entry.id   AF-A0A353J996-F1
#
_cell.length_a   1.000
_cell.length_b   1.000
_cell.length_c   1.000
_cell.angle_alpha   90.00
_cell.angle_beta   90.00
_cell.angle_gamma   90.00
#
_symmetry.space_group_name_H-M   'P 1'
#
loop_
_entity.id
_entity.type
_entity.pdbx_description
1 polymer ?
#
loop_
_entity_poly.entity_id
_entity_poly.type
_entity_poly.pdbx_seq_one_letter_code
_entity_poly.pdbx_strand_id
1 'polypeptide(L)'
;MIVLTAIGNFFKKIWTWIKETAWVQPLLIVGLIFGVIFSIPSIVNGINELAAKKDNAINFYYNYQESLVGGENSNADKLTNNVYEKSKDEKVESLYGEKFFLAFVSSECTTCEEVKGGFETLKDNFDNSLQPEDKLPFKMYTIFTDEVTGETETDGQTAFVKYMDRFSYFFEDAAGVARESCYYTNGKLSDTDIEYLETVDPDNFLTPTILLIDFTENTPYYGVSEVMFGVTGDNDYKKAELLLDCWNHAGDFSME
;
A
#
# COMPACT_ATOMS: atom_id res chain seq x y z
N MET A 1 19.57 -15.32 -36.71
CA MET A 1 19.87 -14.11 -37.52
C MET A 1 19.16 -14.11 -38.89
N ILE A 2 18.91 -15.25 -39.54
CA ILE A 2 18.24 -15.32 -40.87
C ILE A 2 16.74 -14.96 -40.82
N VAL A 3 16.04 -15.28 -39.71
CA VAL A 3 14.59 -15.07 -39.57
C VAL A 3 14.20 -13.59 -39.46
N LEU A 4 14.95 -12.78 -38.70
CA LEU A 4 14.72 -11.34 -38.57
C LEU A 4 14.94 -10.58 -39.89
N THR A 5 15.95 -10.98 -40.66
CA THR A 5 16.23 -10.40 -41.99
C THR A 5 15.16 -10.78 -43.02
N ALA A 6 14.61 -12.00 -42.93
CA ALA A 6 13.51 -12.45 -43.79
C ALA A 6 12.20 -11.69 -43.51
N ILE A 7 11.88 -11.47 -42.23
CA ILE A 7 10.71 -10.71 -41.79
C ILE A 7 10.87 -9.23 -42.18
N GLY A 8 12.04 -8.63 -41.97
CA GLY A 8 12.31 -7.24 -42.37
C GLY A 8 12.18 -6.99 -43.88
N ASN A 9 12.61 -7.95 -44.70
CA ASN A 9 12.46 -7.87 -46.15
C ASN A 9 11.00 -8.02 -46.62
N PHE A 10 10.17 -8.77 -45.89
CA PHE A 10 8.74 -8.90 -46.17
C PHE A 10 7.99 -7.61 -45.89
N PHE A 11 8.20 -6.99 -44.73
CA PHE A 11 7.57 -5.70 -44.38
C PHE A 11 8.04 -4.55 -45.27
N LYS A 12 9.31 -4.54 -45.67
CA LYS A 12 9.83 -3.52 -46.60
C LYS A 12 9.16 -3.59 -47.98
N LYS A 13 8.89 -4.79 -48.50
CA LYS A 13 8.15 -4.97 -49.77
C LYS A 13 6.69 -4.53 -49.66
N ILE A 14 6.02 -4.87 -48.56
CA ILE A 14 4.65 -4.43 -48.28
C ILE A 14 4.59 -2.90 -48.15
N TRP A 15 5.55 -2.29 -47.47
CA TRP A 15 5.64 -0.84 -47.30
C TRP A 15 5.86 -0.09 -48.62
N THR A 16 6.72 -0.60 -49.49
CA THR A 16 6.91 -0.02 -50.83
C THR A 16 5.65 -0.17 -51.69
N TRP A 17 4.98 -1.32 -51.66
CA TRP A 17 3.71 -1.55 -52.38
C TRP A 17 2.58 -0.61 -51.91
N ILE A 18 2.48 -0.39 -50.59
CA ILE A 18 1.54 0.57 -49.99
C ILE A 18 1.83 2.00 -50.46
N LYS A 19 3.11 2.39 -50.56
CA LYS A 19 3.51 3.73 -51.01
C LYS A 19 3.23 3.99 -52.49
N GLU A 20 3.39 2.97 -53.33
CA GLU A 20 3.23 3.10 -54.79
C GLU A 20 1.76 3.01 -55.26
N THR A 21 0.85 2.65 -54.35
CA THR A 21 -0.56 2.41 -54.68
C THR A 21 -1.47 3.51 -54.11
N ALA A 22 -1.72 4.55 -54.92
CA ALA A 22 -2.43 5.77 -54.48
C ALA A 22 -3.84 5.55 -53.89
N TRP A 23 -4.55 4.49 -54.30
CA TRP A 23 -5.90 4.17 -53.78
C TRP A 23 -5.88 3.44 -52.42
N VAL A 24 -4.72 2.93 -51.97
CA VAL A 24 -4.57 2.26 -50.67
C VAL A 24 -4.42 3.28 -49.54
N GLN A 25 -3.92 4.50 -49.82
CA GLN A 25 -3.69 5.53 -48.81
C GLN A 25 -4.96 5.97 -48.06
N PRO A 26 -6.12 6.24 -48.71
CA PRO A 26 -7.36 6.53 -47.99
C PRO A 26 -7.87 5.34 -47.18
N LEU A 27 -7.69 4.12 -47.70
CA LEU A 27 -8.16 2.88 -47.08
C LEU A 27 -7.36 2.53 -45.81
N LEU A 28 -6.08 2.88 -45.78
CA LEU A 28 -5.19 2.71 -44.63
C LEU A 28 -5.56 3.66 -43.48
N ILE A 29 -5.90 4.92 -43.79
CA ILE A 29 -6.37 5.90 -42.79
C ILE A 29 -7.68 5.40 -42.17
N VAL A 30 -8.62 4.94 -42.99
CA VAL A 30 -9.89 4.37 -42.52
C VAL A 30 -9.67 3.12 -41.68
N GLY A 31 -8.79 2.20 -42.10
CA GLY A 31 -8.45 0.99 -41.34
C GLY A 31 -7.78 1.29 -40.00
N LEU A 32 -6.94 2.32 -39.92
CA LEU A 32 -6.32 2.76 -38.67
C LEU A 32 -7.35 3.37 -37.71
N ILE A 33 -8.28 4.19 -38.22
CA ILE A 33 -9.36 4.76 -37.40
C ILE A 33 -10.28 3.65 -36.87
N PHE A 34 -10.71 2.71 -37.71
CA PHE A 34 -11.52 1.58 -37.27
C PHE A 34 -10.73 0.64 -36.34
N GLY A 35 -9.44 0.43 -36.56
CA GLY A 35 -8.57 -0.33 -35.68
C GLY A 35 -8.51 0.27 -34.27
N VAL A 36 -8.35 1.59 -34.17
CA VAL A 36 -8.41 2.31 -32.88
C VAL A 36 -9.80 2.14 -32.25
N ILE A 37 -10.88 2.39 -32.99
CA ILE A 37 -12.26 2.29 -32.47
C ILE A 37 -12.61 0.87 -32.00
N PHE A 38 -12.23 -0.18 -32.74
CA PHE A 38 -12.47 -1.57 -32.35
C PHE A 38 -11.50 -2.07 -31.27
N SER A 39 -10.33 -1.45 -31.11
CA SER A 39 -9.41 -1.77 -30.02
C SER A 39 -9.84 -1.16 -28.68
N ILE A 40 -10.63 -0.08 -28.67
CA ILE A 40 -11.14 0.52 -27.42
C ILE A 40 -11.95 -0.50 -26.60
N PRO A 41 -12.95 -1.24 -27.13
CA PRO A 41 -13.66 -2.25 -26.37
C PRO A 41 -12.77 -3.36 -25.83
N SER A 42 -11.77 -3.82 -26.60
CA SER A 42 -10.91 -4.94 -26.19
C SER A 42 -9.84 -4.51 -25.16
N ILE A 43 -9.36 -3.27 -25.23
CA ILE A 43 -8.44 -2.67 -24.25
C ILE A 43 -9.20 -2.35 -22.96
N VAL A 44 -10.40 -1.78 -23.06
CA VAL A 44 -11.27 -1.52 -21.91
C VAL A 44 -11.71 -2.83 -21.26
N ASN A 45 -12.04 -3.87 -22.03
CA ASN A 45 -12.37 -5.19 -21.48
C ASN A 45 -11.15 -5.90 -20.88
N GLY A 46 -9.94 -5.76 -21.45
CA GLY A 46 -8.71 -6.29 -20.87
C GLY A 46 -8.31 -5.57 -19.57
N ILE A 47 -8.52 -4.26 -19.49
CA ILE A 47 -8.33 -3.46 -18.26
C ILE A 47 -9.42 -3.81 -17.24
N ASN A 48 -10.66 -4.01 -17.66
CA ASN A 48 -11.75 -4.41 -16.78
C ASN A 48 -11.61 -5.86 -16.29
N GLU A 49 -11.02 -6.78 -17.07
CA GLU A 49 -10.72 -8.16 -16.62
C GLU A 49 -9.50 -8.21 -15.67
N LEU A 50 -8.54 -7.29 -15.81
CA LEU A 50 -7.45 -7.09 -14.85
C LEU A 50 -7.91 -6.35 -13.58
N ALA A 51 -8.89 -5.44 -13.69
CA ALA A 51 -9.53 -4.80 -12.54
C ALA A 51 -10.48 -5.76 -11.81
N ALA A 52 -11.22 -6.61 -12.53
CA ALA A 52 -12.16 -7.58 -11.96
C ALA A 52 -11.50 -8.79 -11.29
N LYS A 53 -10.21 -9.07 -11.54
CA LYS A 53 -9.43 -10.07 -10.80
C LYS A 53 -8.74 -9.51 -9.54
N LYS A 54 -8.65 -8.19 -9.39
CA LYS A 54 -8.12 -7.47 -8.20
C LYS A 54 -9.20 -7.11 -7.17
N ASP A 55 -10.42 -7.60 -7.37
CA ASP A 55 -11.64 -6.92 -6.93
C ASP A 55 -12.20 -7.34 -5.56
N ASN A 56 -11.37 -7.63 -4.55
CA ASN A 56 -11.94 -7.65 -3.19
C ASN A 56 -10.99 -7.21 -2.07
N ALA A 57 -9.78 -7.73 -1.97
CA ALA A 57 -8.91 -7.38 -0.83
C ALA A 57 -8.16 -6.05 -0.99
N ILE A 58 -7.52 -5.88 -2.14
CA ILE A 58 -6.57 -4.77 -2.38
C ILE A 58 -7.31 -3.45 -2.63
N ASN A 59 -8.49 -3.51 -3.25
CA ASN A 59 -9.33 -2.32 -3.49
C ASN A 59 -9.74 -1.61 -2.20
N PHE A 60 -9.89 -2.35 -1.09
CA PHE A 60 -10.12 -1.74 0.22
C PHE A 60 -8.96 -0.81 0.57
N TYR A 61 -7.72 -1.33 0.55
CA TYR A 61 -6.52 -0.56 0.90
C TYR A 61 -6.25 0.58 -0.08
N TYR A 62 -6.50 0.41 -1.38
CA TYR A 62 -6.34 1.50 -2.37
C TYR A 62 -7.16 2.75 -2.03
N ASN A 63 -8.31 2.62 -1.36
CA ASN A 63 -9.11 3.79 -0.94
C ASN A 63 -8.41 4.67 0.11
N TYR A 64 -7.35 4.14 0.73
CA TYR A 64 -6.58 4.80 1.78
C TYR A 64 -5.12 5.01 1.38
N GLN A 65 -4.77 4.81 0.10
CA GLN A 65 -3.38 4.84 -0.34
C GLN A 65 -2.80 6.25 -0.27
N GLU A 66 -1.65 6.35 0.40
CA GLU A 66 -0.69 7.43 0.20
C GLU A 66 0.41 6.92 -0.74
N SER A 67 0.42 7.50 -1.94
CA SER A 67 1.29 7.05 -3.03
C SER A 67 2.75 7.46 -2.80
N LEU A 68 3.67 6.59 -3.22
CA LEU A 68 5.11 6.80 -3.33
C LEU A 68 5.51 7.57 -4.62
N VAL A 69 4.56 7.87 -5.51
CA VAL A 69 4.82 8.65 -6.72
C VAL A 69 5.29 10.06 -6.35
N GLY A 70 6.40 10.49 -6.95
CA GLY A 70 7.07 11.76 -6.64
C GLY A 70 8.22 11.64 -5.63
N GLY A 71 8.57 10.43 -5.19
CA GLY A 71 9.75 10.16 -4.36
C GLY A 71 9.72 10.96 -3.05
N GLU A 72 10.75 11.76 -2.80
CA GLU A 72 10.85 12.64 -1.62
C GLU A 72 9.68 13.64 -1.47
N ASN A 73 8.94 13.90 -2.54
CA ASN A 73 7.76 14.78 -2.53
C ASN A 73 6.43 14.00 -2.60
N SER A 74 6.49 12.67 -2.49
CA SER A 74 5.32 11.79 -2.49
C SER A 74 4.42 12.07 -1.28
N ASN A 75 3.18 11.58 -1.32
CA ASN A 75 2.31 11.75 -0.16
C ASN A 75 2.74 10.84 1.00
N ALA A 76 3.24 9.64 0.70
CA ALA A 76 3.80 8.73 1.70
C ALA A 76 4.99 9.37 2.44
N ASP A 77 5.91 10.01 1.71
CA ASP A 77 7.04 10.75 2.29
C ASP A 77 6.55 11.90 3.18
N LYS A 78 5.60 12.71 2.69
CA LYS A 78 5.05 13.82 3.48
C LYS A 78 4.35 13.34 4.74
N LEU A 79 3.54 12.28 4.67
CA LEU A 79 2.87 11.69 5.82
C LEU A 79 3.92 11.27 6.86
N THR A 80 4.86 10.43 6.46
CA THR A 80 5.86 9.84 7.36
C THR A 80 6.77 10.90 7.95
N ASN A 81 7.21 11.88 7.15
CA ASN A 81 8.00 13.00 7.64
C ASN A 81 7.22 13.87 8.62
N ASN A 82 5.92 14.10 8.40
CA ASN A 82 5.10 14.85 9.35
C ASN A 82 4.87 14.07 10.65
N VAL A 83 4.68 12.75 10.59
CA VAL A 83 4.61 11.91 11.80
C VAL A 83 5.93 12.02 12.57
N TYR A 84 7.05 11.74 11.90
CA TYR A 84 8.39 11.68 12.49
C TYR A 84 8.89 13.04 13.00
N GLU A 85 8.89 14.09 12.18
CA GLU A 85 9.49 15.39 12.55
C GLU A 85 8.58 16.26 13.41
N LYS A 86 7.26 16.02 13.40
CA LYS A 86 6.27 16.98 13.89
C LYS A 86 5.20 16.38 14.81
N SER A 87 5.47 15.26 15.47
CA SER A 87 4.67 14.73 16.59
C SER A 87 4.38 15.70 17.76
N LYS A 88 4.81 16.97 17.67
CA LYS A 88 4.55 18.06 18.62
C LYS A 88 3.97 19.33 17.96
N ASP A 89 3.62 19.29 16.67
CA ASP A 89 3.03 20.41 15.92
C ASP A 89 1.54 20.11 15.66
N GLU A 90 0.65 20.95 16.21
CA GLU A 90 -0.83 20.87 16.03
C GLU A 90 -1.24 20.78 14.54
N LYS A 91 -0.36 21.16 13.60
CA LYS A 91 -0.60 21.02 12.16
C LYS A 91 -0.72 19.57 11.69
N VAL A 92 -0.03 18.62 12.31
CA VAL A 92 -0.10 17.20 11.87
C VAL A 92 -1.46 16.62 12.18
N GLU A 93 -1.94 16.84 13.40
CA GLU A 93 -3.29 16.47 13.86
C GLU A 93 -4.36 17.06 12.92
N SER A 94 -4.21 18.33 12.53
CA SER A 94 -5.15 18.98 11.62
C SER A 94 -5.20 18.38 10.20
N LEU A 95 -4.08 17.82 9.72
CA LEU A 95 -3.95 17.32 8.35
C LEU A 95 -4.34 15.85 8.24
N TYR A 96 -3.88 15.03 9.18
CA TYR A 96 -4.01 13.57 9.13
C TYR A 96 -4.95 13.04 10.21
N GLY A 97 -5.17 13.77 11.30
CA GLY A 97 -5.93 13.35 12.47
C GLY A 97 -5.03 13.13 13.68
N GLU A 98 -5.65 13.16 14.86
CA GLU A 98 -4.99 12.94 16.14
C GLU A 98 -4.57 11.47 16.33
N LYS A 99 -5.30 10.54 15.70
CA LYS A 99 -5.05 9.11 15.78
C LYS A 99 -5.50 8.39 14.51
N PHE A 100 -4.70 7.45 14.01
CA PHE A 100 -4.99 6.67 12.81
C PHE A 100 -4.11 5.44 12.66
N PHE A 101 -4.56 4.47 11.88
CA PHE A 101 -3.73 3.36 11.44
C PHE A 101 -2.90 3.74 10.21
N LEU A 102 -1.61 3.38 10.21
CA LEU A 102 -0.76 3.38 9.02
C LEU A 102 -0.40 1.93 8.68
N ALA A 103 -0.88 1.42 7.55
CA ALA A 103 -0.65 0.04 7.13
C ALA A 103 0.23 -0.05 5.87
N PHE A 104 1.38 -0.71 5.98
CA PHE A 104 2.20 -1.11 4.86
C PHE A 104 1.68 -2.43 4.29
N VAL A 105 1.25 -2.42 3.05
CA VAL A 105 0.59 -3.57 2.40
C VAL A 105 1.25 -3.87 1.05
N SER A 106 1.12 -5.10 0.56
CA SER A 106 1.49 -5.45 -0.82
C SER A 106 0.25 -5.87 -1.59
N SER A 107 0.25 -5.66 -2.90
CA SER A 107 -0.75 -6.19 -3.80
C SER A 107 -0.74 -7.72 -3.89
N GLU A 108 0.34 -8.39 -3.52
CA GLU A 108 0.43 -9.86 -3.46
C GLU A 108 0.60 -10.35 -2.01
N CYS A 109 -0.37 -10.06 -1.15
CA CYS A 109 -0.29 -10.33 0.29
C CYS A 109 -1.55 -11.05 0.82
N THR A 110 -1.47 -12.37 1.04
CA THR A 110 -2.59 -13.17 1.57
C THR A 110 -3.02 -12.72 2.96
N THR A 111 -2.08 -12.43 3.85
CA THR A 111 -2.38 -11.93 5.20
C THR A 111 -3.11 -10.58 5.15
N CYS A 112 -2.84 -9.73 4.16
CA CYS A 112 -3.55 -8.47 3.96
C CYS A 112 -5.02 -8.73 3.59
N GLU A 113 -5.31 -9.78 2.81
CA GLU A 113 -6.69 -10.18 2.52
C GLU A 113 -7.43 -10.64 3.79
N GLU A 114 -6.74 -11.38 4.67
CA GLU A 114 -7.30 -11.86 5.92
C GLU A 114 -7.56 -10.74 6.93
N VAL A 115 -6.66 -9.74 6.99
CA VAL A 115 -6.76 -8.60 7.91
C VAL A 115 -7.83 -7.60 7.46
N LYS A 116 -8.06 -7.49 6.15
CA LYS A 116 -9.08 -6.60 5.57
C LYS A 116 -10.43 -6.72 6.27
N GLY A 117 -10.94 -7.95 6.46
CA GLY A 117 -12.25 -8.17 7.08
C GLY A 117 -12.36 -7.58 8.48
N GLY A 118 -11.26 -7.61 9.24
CA GLY A 118 -11.14 -6.94 10.54
C GLY A 118 -11.24 -5.42 10.44
N PHE A 119 -10.50 -4.79 9.52
CA PHE A 119 -10.60 -3.34 9.32
C PHE A 119 -11.96 -2.89 8.78
N GLU A 120 -12.56 -3.62 7.84
CA GLU A 120 -13.91 -3.31 7.35
C GLU A 120 -14.94 -3.41 8.48
N THR A 121 -14.89 -4.50 9.25
CA THR A 121 -15.79 -4.70 10.38
C THR A 121 -15.60 -3.63 11.45
N LEU A 122 -14.36 -3.27 11.76
CA LEU A 122 -14.05 -2.20 12.71
C LEU A 122 -14.63 -0.87 12.22
N LYS A 123 -14.32 -0.47 10.99
CA LYS A 123 -14.79 0.78 10.38
C LYS A 123 -16.33 0.87 10.37
N ASP A 124 -17.01 -0.18 9.93
CA ASP A 124 -18.47 -0.19 9.80
C ASP A 124 -19.19 -0.12 11.16
N ASN A 125 -18.48 -0.48 12.24
CA ASN A 125 -18.99 -0.51 13.60
C ASN A 125 -18.34 0.51 14.55
N PHE A 126 -17.43 1.36 14.04
CA PHE A 126 -16.58 2.24 14.85
C PHE A 126 -17.36 3.29 15.64
N ASP A 127 -18.50 3.73 15.11
CA ASP A 127 -19.38 4.68 15.79
C ASP A 127 -20.54 3.99 16.55
N ASN A 128 -20.54 2.65 16.61
CA ASN A 128 -21.64 1.85 17.11
C ASN A 128 -21.18 0.79 18.13
N SER A 129 -21.01 -0.46 17.69
CA SER A 129 -20.77 -1.60 18.57
C SER A 129 -19.30 -1.80 18.92
N LEU A 130 -18.38 -1.21 18.14
CA LEU A 130 -16.93 -1.25 18.33
C LEU A 130 -16.38 0.17 18.50
N GLN A 131 -16.94 0.91 19.47
CA GLN A 131 -16.60 2.31 19.67
C GLN A 131 -15.30 2.49 20.47
N PRO A 132 -14.34 3.31 20.00
CA PRO A 132 -13.14 3.61 20.77
C PRO A 132 -13.46 4.46 21.99
N GLU A 133 -12.63 4.34 23.03
CA GLU A 133 -12.83 5.05 24.30
C GLU A 133 -12.70 6.58 24.13
N ASP A 134 -11.77 6.99 23.26
CA ASP A 134 -11.48 8.39 22.93
C ASP A 134 -12.53 9.07 22.02
N LYS A 135 -13.41 8.27 21.40
CA LYS A 135 -14.45 8.70 20.45
C LYS A 135 -13.91 9.45 19.23
N LEU A 136 -12.63 9.28 18.91
CA LEU A 136 -12.07 9.80 17.68
C LEU A 136 -12.64 9.03 16.47
N PRO A 137 -12.71 9.66 15.29
CA PRO A 137 -13.23 8.98 14.10
C PRO A 137 -12.22 7.97 13.56
N PHE A 138 -12.72 6.88 12.96
CA PHE A 138 -11.87 5.91 12.28
C PHE A 138 -11.07 6.59 11.16
N LYS A 139 -9.74 6.39 11.18
CA LYS A 139 -8.85 6.84 10.12
C LYS A 139 -7.77 5.81 9.84
N MET A 140 -7.45 5.66 8.55
CA MET A 140 -6.41 4.78 8.09
C MET A 140 -5.71 5.39 6.87
N TYR A 141 -4.42 5.14 6.77
CA TYR A 141 -3.58 5.38 5.60
C TYR A 141 -2.85 4.10 5.25
N THR A 142 -2.57 3.91 3.97
CA THR A 142 -1.86 2.73 3.48
C THR A 142 -0.72 3.13 2.57
N ILE A 143 0.39 2.39 2.63
CA ILE A 143 1.50 2.54 1.71
C ILE A 143 1.74 1.18 1.07
N PHE A 144 1.74 1.14 -0.27
CA PHE A 144 1.98 -0.09 -1.01
C PHE A 144 3.47 -0.34 -1.17
N THR A 145 3.96 -1.44 -0.59
CA THR A 145 5.39 -1.80 -0.60
C THR A 145 5.87 -2.22 -2.00
N ASP A 146 4.94 -2.59 -2.88
CA ASP A 146 5.16 -2.99 -4.26
C ASP A 146 4.63 -1.96 -5.28
N GLU A 147 4.43 -0.71 -4.86
CA GLU A 147 4.00 0.35 -5.77
C GLU A 147 5.05 0.63 -6.85
N VAL A 148 4.68 0.40 -8.11
CA VAL A 148 5.52 0.72 -9.27
C VAL A 148 5.34 2.19 -9.62
N THR A 149 6.38 3.00 -9.39
CA THR A 149 6.39 4.41 -9.80
C THR A 149 7.04 4.54 -11.18
N GLY A 150 6.46 5.37 -12.05
CA GLY A 150 6.98 5.58 -13.41
C GLY A 150 8.30 6.37 -13.48
N GLU A 151 8.84 6.77 -12.34
CA GLU A 151 10.15 7.43 -12.24
C GLU A 151 11.22 6.35 -12.38
N THR A 152 11.90 6.37 -13.53
CA THR A 152 12.95 5.43 -13.90
C THR A 152 13.90 5.15 -12.72
N GLU A 153 13.85 3.91 -12.22
CA GLU A 153 14.79 3.30 -11.29
C GLU A 153 16.20 3.38 -11.88
N THR A 154 16.89 4.48 -11.61
CA THR A 154 18.18 4.80 -12.23
C THR A 154 19.32 3.97 -11.62
N ASP A 155 19.03 3.31 -10.50
CA ASP A 155 19.87 2.50 -9.62
C ASP A 155 19.33 1.07 -9.43
N GLY A 156 18.15 0.75 -9.98
CA GLY A 156 17.50 -0.57 -9.84
C GLY A 156 16.88 -0.85 -8.47
N GLN A 157 16.71 0.17 -7.61
CA GLN A 157 15.97 0.07 -6.36
C GLN A 157 14.50 0.47 -6.57
N THR A 158 13.58 -0.28 -5.94
CA THR A 158 12.15 0.04 -5.95
C THR A 158 11.86 1.33 -5.20
N ALA A 159 10.71 1.95 -5.49
CA ALA A 159 10.27 3.16 -4.80
C ALA A 159 10.18 2.97 -3.27
N PHE A 160 9.73 1.78 -2.84
CA PHE A 160 9.62 1.45 -1.43
C PHE A 160 10.98 1.27 -0.75
N VAL A 161 11.96 0.63 -1.40
CA VAL A 161 13.34 0.53 -0.88
C VAL A 161 13.92 1.92 -0.62
N LYS A 162 13.74 2.86 -1.55
CA LYS A 162 14.23 4.23 -1.37
C LYS A 162 13.51 4.95 -0.23
N TYR A 163 12.21 4.71 -0.08
CA TYR A 163 11.41 5.26 1.02
C TYR A 163 11.90 4.72 2.36
N MET A 164 12.12 3.42 2.44
CA MET A 164 12.72 2.71 3.56
C MET A 164 14.08 3.29 3.96
N ASP A 165 14.99 3.48 3.00
CA ASP A 165 16.31 4.08 3.25
C ASP A 165 16.19 5.49 3.87
N ARG A 166 15.25 6.32 3.37
CA ARG A 166 15.02 7.68 3.88
C ARG A 166 14.46 7.72 5.29
N PHE A 167 13.59 6.76 5.63
CA PHE A 167 12.88 6.71 6.92
C PHE A 167 13.42 5.61 7.84
N SER A 168 14.68 5.22 7.70
CA SER A 168 15.27 4.13 8.49
C SER A 168 15.15 4.33 10.01
N TYR A 169 15.38 5.55 10.51
CA TYR A 169 15.18 5.86 11.93
C TYR A 169 13.72 5.76 12.39
N PHE A 170 12.76 6.07 11.52
CA PHE A 170 11.34 5.92 11.86
C PHE A 170 10.99 4.43 12.06
N PHE A 171 11.57 3.55 11.25
CA PHE A 171 11.39 2.11 11.38
C PHE A 171 12.15 1.51 12.58
N GLU A 172 13.35 2.01 12.88
CA GLU A 172 14.10 1.66 14.10
C GLU A 172 13.29 2.03 15.36
N ASP A 173 12.74 3.24 15.42
CA ASP A 173 11.89 3.69 16.53
C ASP A 173 10.60 2.88 16.63
N ALA A 174 9.94 2.58 15.49
CA ALA A 174 8.76 1.72 15.47
C ALA A 174 9.07 0.30 15.97
N ALA A 175 10.23 -0.26 15.63
CA ALA A 175 10.69 -1.54 16.16
C ALA A 175 10.95 -1.47 17.68
N GLY A 176 11.46 -0.35 18.18
CA GLY A 176 11.54 -0.07 19.62
C GLY A 176 10.17 -0.15 20.31
N VAL A 177 9.17 0.54 19.77
CA VAL A 177 7.77 0.50 20.24
C VAL A 177 7.23 -0.94 20.19
N ALA A 178 7.48 -1.66 19.10
CA ALA A 178 7.03 -3.04 18.94
C ALA A 178 7.51 -3.93 20.11
N ARG A 179 8.78 -3.81 20.53
CA ARG A 179 9.36 -4.59 21.65
C ARG A 179 8.79 -4.23 23.00
N GLU A 180 8.30 -3.01 23.17
CA GLU A 180 7.69 -2.54 24.42
C GLU A 180 6.17 -2.79 24.46
N SER A 181 5.55 -3.13 23.33
CA SER A 181 4.11 -3.33 23.22
C SER A 181 3.62 -4.55 24.01
N CYS A 182 2.37 -4.46 24.50
CA CYS A 182 1.71 -5.63 25.09
C CYS A 182 1.51 -6.74 24.04
N TYR A 183 1.40 -6.40 22.75
CA TYR A 183 1.28 -7.35 21.65
C TYR A 183 2.52 -8.27 21.56
N TYR A 184 3.72 -7.70 21.68
CA TYR A 184 4.96 -8.48 21.80
C TYR A 184 5.01 -9.32 23.07
N THR A 185 4.72 -8.73 24.24
CA THR A 185 4.80 -9.48 25.51
C THR A 185 3.82 -10.66 25.60
N ASN A 186 2.73 -10.61 24.84
CA ASN A 186 1.75 -11.70 24.69
C ASN A 186 2.14 -12.73 23.60
N GLY A 187 3.36 -12.66 23.06
CA GLY A 187 3.91 -13.62 22.11
C GLY A 187 3.31 -13.54 20.71
N LYS A 188 2.71 -12.39 20.34
CA LYS A 188 2.12 -12.17 19.01
C LYS A 188 3.11 -11.65 17.98
N LEU A 189 4.29 -11.22 18.42
CA LEU A 189 5.40 -10.77 17.59
C LEU A 189 6.64 -11.60 17.91
N SER A 190 7.44 -11.93 16.90
CA SER A 190 8.75 -12.55 17.11
C SER A 190 9.88 -11.52 17.03
N ASP A 191 10.99 -11.78 17.73
CA ASP A 191 12.17 -10.91 17.67
C ASP A 191 12.70 -10.75 16.24
N THR A 192 12.63 -11.82 15.43
CA THR A 192 13.05 -11.81 14.03
C THR A 192 12.18 -10.90 13.17
N ASP A 193 10.86 -10.93 13.36
CA ASP A 193 9.94 -10.06 12.62
C ASP A 193 10.20 -8.59 12.93
N ILE A 194 10.48 -8.28 14.20
CA ILE A 194 10.84 -6.93 14.64
C ILE A 194 12.21 -6.52 14.09
N GLU A 195 13.17 -7.44 14.02
CA GLU A 195 14.49 -7.18 13.43
C GLU A 195 14.37 -6.80 11.96
N TYR A 196 13.52 -7.46 11.16
CA TYR A 196 13.28 -7.07 9.77
C TYR A 196 12.74 -5.64 9.63
N LEU A 197 11.88 -5.21 10.56
CA LEU A 197 11.40 -3.83 10.63
C LEU A 197 12.55 -2.87 10.99
N GLU A 198 13.29 -3.18 12.05
CA GLU A 198 14.38 -2.34 12.59
C GLU A 198 15.51 -2.14 11.58
N THR A 199 15.94 -3.22 10.92
CA THR A 199 17.03 -3.17 9.93
C THR A 199 16.55 -2.73 8.56
N VAL A 200 15.23 -2.51 8.40
CA VAL A 200 14.65 -2.02 7.15
C VAL A 200 15.02 -3.01 6.04
N ASP A 201 14.76 -4.30 6.27
CA ASP A 201 15.14 -5.38 5.35
C ASP A 201 14.12 -5.46 4.19
N PRO A 202 14.47 -5.05 2.96
CA PRO A 202 13.52 -5.01 1.86
C PRO A 202 13.13 -6.40 1.35
N ASP A 203 13.95 -7.41 1.56
CA ASP A 203 13.69 -8.78 1.09
C ASP A 203 12.78 -9.53 2.07
N ASN A 204 12.78 -9.13 3.34
CA ASN A 204 12.00 -9.78 4.41
C ASN A 204 10.94 -8.87 5.06
N PHE A 205 10.72 -7.67 4.54
CA PHE A 205 9.72 -6.74 5.07
C PHE A 205 8.32 -7.38 5.08
N LEU A 206 7.71 -7.43 6.25
CA LEU A 206 6.43 -8.12 6.45
C LEU A 206 5.25 -7.26 5.99
N THR A 207 4.32 -7.88 5.29
CA THR A 207 3.03 -7.25 4.96
C THR A 207 1.86 -8.12 5.45
N PRO A 208 0.84 -7.54 6.10
CA PRO A 208 0.76 -6.14 6.48
C PRO A 208 1.66 -5.84 7.70
N THR A 209 2.35 -4.71 7.67
CA THR A 209 2.88 -4.07 8.89
C THR A 209 1.94 -2.92 9.24
N ILE A 210 1.33 -2.97 10.41
CA ILE A 210 0.31 -2.02 10.87
C ILE A 210 0.89 -1.24 12.05
N LEU A 211 0.95 0.07 11.91
CA LEU A 211 1.32 0.99 12.97
C LEU A 211 0.07 1.72 13.44
N LEU A 212 -0.11 1.86 14.75
CA LEU A 212 -1.01 2.85 15.31
C LEU A 212 -0.21 4.15 15.50
N ILE A 213 -0.69 5.21 14.88
CA ILE A 213 -0.18 6.56 15.11
C ILE A 213 -1.15 7.25 16.07
N ASP A 214 -0.66 7.69 17.23
CA ASP A 214 -1.40 8.37 18.27
C ASP A 214 -0.64 9.60 18.79
N PHE A 215 -1.23 10.78 18.57
CA PHE A 215 -0.74 12.07 19.06
C PHE A 215 -1.52 12.58 20.29
N THR A 216 -2.58 11.89 20.71
CA THR A 216 -3.37 12.27 21.89
C THR A 216 -2.64 11.98 23.19
N GLU A 217 -1.74 11.00 23.16
CA GLU A 217 -0.89 10.62 24.28
C GLU A 217 0.55 11.07 24.09
N ASN A 218 1.27 11.25 25.20
CA ASN A 218 2.71 11.48 25.15
C ASN A 218 3.42 10.15 24.82
N THR A 219 3.41 9.77 23.54
CA THR A 219 4.08 8.57 23.06
C THR A 219 5.61 8.80 23.04
N PRO A 220 6.42 7.81 23.47
CA PRO A 220 7.87 7.99 23.57
C PRO A 220 8.58 8.12 22.20
N TYR A 221 7.91 7.82 21.08
CA TYR A 221 8.53 7.76 19.75
C TYR A 221 7.64 8.33 18.63
N TYR A 222 7.64 9.66 18.52
CA TYR A 222 7.14 10.42 17.37
C TYR A 222 5.76 10.00 16.82
N GLY A 223 4.83 9.66 17.70
CA GLY A 223 3.46 9.30 17.34
C GLY A 223 3.23 7.80 17.14
N VAL A 224 4.24 6.97 16.92
CA VAL A 224 4.03 5.51 16.84
C VAL A 224 3.77 4.98 18.25
N SER A 225 2.64 4.31 18.43
CA SER A 225 2.20 3.82 19.74
C SER A 225 2.00 2.32 19.82
N GLU A 226 1.68 1.66 18.70
CA GLU A 226 1.58 0.19 18.60
C GLU A 226 2.06 -0.29 17.24
N VAL A 227 2.55 -1.54 17.17
CA VAL A 227 3.00 -2.20 15.95
C VAL A 227 2.45 -3.63 15.89
N MET A 228 1.91 -4.03 14.73
CA MET A 228 1.40 -5.39 14.48
C MET A 228 1.81 -5.90 13.10
N PHE A 229 2.26 -7.16 13.01
CA PHE A 229 2.54 -7.86 11.74
C PHE A 229 1.38 -8.78 11.35
N GLY A 230 0.21 -8.18 11.13
CA GLY A 230 -1.05 -8.88 10.93
C GLY A 230 -1.94 -8.92 12.17
N VAL A 231 -3.16 -9.47 12.00
CA VAL A 231 -4.23 -9.44 13.01
C VAL A 231 -4.85 -10.83 13.11
N THR A 232 -4.74 -11.45 14.29
CA THR A 232 -5.29 -12.79 14.53
C THR A 232 -6.75 -12.73 14.99
N GLY A 233 -7.53 -13.76 14.68
CA GLY A 233 -8.89 -13.91 15.18
C GLY A 233 -9.71 -14.89 14.35
N ASP A 234 -10.62 -15.62 14.99
CA ASP A 234 -11.40 -16.69 14.35
C ASP A 234 -12.39 -16.18 13.28
N ASN A 235 -12.73 -14.90 13.35
CA ASN A 235 -13.60 -14.22 12.40
C ASN A 235 -13.28 -12.72 12.34
N ASP A 236 -13.90 -12.03 11.39
CA ASP A 236 -13.66 -10.61 11.14
C ASP A 236 -14.01 -9.71 12.34
N TYR A 237 -15.01 -10.08 13.14
CA TYR A 237 -15.37 -9.33 14.35
C TYR A 237 -14.30 -9.47 15.44
N LYS A 238 -13.74 -10.67 15.64
CA LYS A 238 -12.63 -10.88 16.58
C LYS A 238 -11.35 -10.15 16.17
N LYS A 239 -11.08 -10.08 14.87
CA LYS A 239 -9.97 -9.26 14.34
C LYS A 239 -10.24 -7.76 14.56
N ALA A 240 -11.50 -7.33 14.40
CA ALA A 240 -11.89 -5.95 14.65
C ALA A 240 -11.79 -5.56 16.13
N GLU A 241 -12.17 -6.45 17.05
CA GLU A 241 -11.95 -6.28 18.49
C GLU A 241 -10.45 -6.14 18.78
N LEU A 242 -9.59 -7.00 18.21
CA LEU A 242 -8.14 -6.91 18.40
C LEU A 242 -7.56 -5.57 17.89
N LEU A 243 -8.06 -5.08 16.75
CA LEU A 243 -7.71 -3.76 16.22
C LEU A 243 -8.22 -2.62 17.12
N LEU A 244 -9.40 -2.78 17.74
CA LEU A 244 -9.94 -1.82 18.70
C LEU A 244 -9.14 -1.83 20.01
N ASP A 245 -8.67 -2.98 20.47
CA ASP A 245 -7.82 -3.09 21.66
C ASP A 245 -6.46 -2.44 21.42
N CYS A 246 -5.90 -2.62 20.21
CA CYS A 246 -4.75 -1.87 19.74
C CYS A 246 -5.03 -0.35 19.79
N TRP A 247 -6.16 0.10 19.23
CA TRP A 247 -6.56 1.51 19.27
C TRP A 247 -6.66 2.02 20.72
N ASN A 248 -7.26 1.29 21.63
CA ASN A 248 -7.49 1.74 23.00
C ASN A 248 -6.29 1.54 23.94
N HIS A 249 -5.16 1.01 23.46
CA HIS A 249 -4.04 0.59 24.31
C HIS A 249 -4.45 -0.34 25.45
N ALA A 250 -5.51 -1.14 25.25
CA ALA A 250 -6.16 -1.87 26.32
C ALA A 250 -5.29 -3.00 26.92
N GLY A 251 -4.15 -3.32 26.28
CA GLY A 251 -3.17 -4.32 26.74
C GLY A 251 -3.70 -5.76 26.74
N ASP A 252 -4.99 -5.96 26.51
CA ASP A 252 -5.67 -7.24 26.54
C ASP A 252 -5.66 -7.89 25.14
N PHE A 253 -4.46 -8.13 24.61
CA PHE A 253 -4.28 -8.92 23.38
C PHE A 253 -4.45 -10.44 23.65
N SER A 254 -5.11 -10.80 24.75
CA SER A 254 -5.37 -12.16 25.16
C SER A 254 -6.65 -12.67 24.49
N MET A 255 -6.55 -13.75 23.73
CA MET A 255 -7.74 -14.48 23.29
C MET A 255 -8.14 -15.39 24.46
N GLU A 256 -9.31 -15.16 25.07
CA GLU A 256 -10.03 -16.24 25.76
C GLU A 256 -10.45 -17.32 24.77
#